data_AF-E4LJA9-F1
#
_entry.id   AF-E4LJA9-F1
#
_cell.length_a   1.000
_cell.length_b   1.000
_cell.length_c   1.000
_cell.angle_alpha   90.00
_cell.angle_beta   90.00
_cell.angle_gamma   90.00
#
_symmetry.space_group_name_H-M   'P 1'
#
loop_
_entity.id
_entity.type
_entity.pdbx_description
1 polymer ?
#
loop_
_entity_poly.entity_id
_entity_poly.type
_entity_poly.pdbx_seq_one_letter_code
_entity_poly.pdbx_strand_id
1 'polypeptide(L)'
;MSELGAEATAAAKAALAHGADDMVAEAKNRCPVYAGTDKRVVKGALRDSIHKRLRRKDGSVWRIAADAESQDGVFYGTLVEFSPRINKPFLYPALDAKKDSIRSAIVDAVRAAIRRRGR
;
A
#
# COMPACT_ATOMS: atom_id res chain seq x y z
N MET A 1 27.32 3.52 -19.27
CA MET A 1 26.40 4.30 -18.40
C MET A 1 24.94 3.83 -18.50
N SER A 2 24.41 3.54 -19.70
CA SER A 2 22.99 3.13 -19.88
C SER A 2 22.58 1.91 -19.03
N GLU A 3 23.42 0.87 -18.98
CA GLU A 3 23.11 -0.35 -18.21
C GLU A 3 23.09 -0.13 -16.70
N LEU A 4 24.00 0.70 -16.16
CA LEU A 4 24.03 1.05 -14.74
C LEU A 4 22.77 1.82 -14.33
N GLY A 5 22.29 2.73 -15.20
CA GLY A 5 21.01 3.42 -15.00
C GLY A 5 19.81 2.47 -15.04
N ALA A 6 19.82 1.50 -15.95
CA ALA A 6 18.76 0.50 -16.05
C ALA A 6 18.71 -0.42 -14.82
N GLU A 7 19.85 -0.89 -14.34
CA GLU A 7 19.94 -1.73 -13.13
C GLU A 7 19.50 -0.98 -11.86
N ALA A 8 19.98 0.26 -11.68
CA ALA A 8 19.56 1.09 -10.55
C ALA A 8 18.04 1.34 -10.57
N THR A 9 17.48 1.59 -11.77
CA THR A 9 16.04 1.78 -11.95
C THR A 9 15.26 0.49 -11.64
N ALA A 10 15.75 -0.67 -12.08
CA ALA A 10 15.14 -1.96 -11.78
C ALA A 10 15.15 -2.25 -10.28
N ALA A 11 16.26 -2.00 -9.60
CA ALA A 11 16.39 -2.17 -8.15
C ALA A 11 15.42 -1.25 -7.38
N ALA A 12 15.32 0.02 -7.79
CA ALA A 12 14.37 0.97 -7.21
C ALA A 12 12.91 0.49 -7.35
N LYS A 13 12.54 0.00 -8.54
CA LYS A 13 11.19 -0.50 -8.82
C LYS A 13 10.87 -1.76 -8.02
N ALA A 14 11.84 -2.67 -7.87
CA ALA A 14 11.69 -3.86 -7.04
C ALA A 14 11.45 -3.49 -5.56
N ALA A 15 12.27 -2.58 -5.02
CA ALA A 15 12.12 -2.07 -3.66
C ALA A 15 10.77 -1.36 -3.44
N LEU A 16 10.34 -0.55 -4.41
CA LEU A 16 9.03 0.09 -4.37
C LEU A 16 7.88 -0.93 -4.37
N ALA A 17 7.99 -2.00 -5.17
CA ALA A 17 6.98 -3.05 -5.21
C ALA A 17 6.85 -3.79 -3.86
N HIS A 18 7.97 -3.99 -3.15
CA HIS A 18 7.99 -4.56 -1.80
C HIS A 18 7.41 -3.58 -0.78
N GLY A 19 7.79 -2.31 -0.86
CA GLY A 19 7.20 -1.27 -0.01
C GLY A 19 5.69 -1.13 -0.19
N ALA A 20 5.17 -1.40 -1.39
CA ALA A 20 3.73 -1.47 -1.63
C ALA A 20 3.07 -2.68 -0.93
N ASP A 21 3.75 -3.82 -0.78
CA ASP A 21 3.26 -4.93 0.04
C ASP A 21 3.24 -4.57 1.53
N ASP A 22 4.30 -3.93 2.02
CA ASP A 22 4.37 -3.47 3.41
C ASP A 22 3.25 -2.47 3.73
N MET A 23 2.92 -1.59 2.79
CA MET A 23 1.78 -0.67 2.88
C MET A 23 0.44 -1.41 2.97
N VAL A 24 0.24 -2.46 2.15
CA VAL A 24 -0.98 -3.27 2.20
C VAL A 24 -1.09 -3.98 3.56
N ALA A 25 0.01 -4.58 4.03
CA ALA A 25 0.04 -5.27 5.31
C ALA A 25 -0.26 -4.31 6.47
N GLU A 26 0.35 -3.12 6.46
CA GLU A 26 0.12 -2.10 7.49
C GLU A 26 -1.32 -1.57 7.46
N ALA A 27 -1.86 -1.29 6.27
CA ALA A 27 -3.24 -0.85 6.11
C ALA A 27 -4.22 -1.94 6.59
N LYS A 28 -3.95 -3.21 6.32
CA LYS A 28 -4.75 -4.34 6.83
C LYS A 28 -4.69 -4.45 8.35
N ASN A 29 -3.53 -4.25 8.94
CA ASN A 29 -3.34 -4.29 10.40
C ASN A 29 -4.11 -3.16 11.10
N ARG A 30 -4.15 -1.98 10.49
CA ARG A 30 -4.85 -0.80 11.03
C ARG A 30 -6.33 -0.76 10.70
N CYS A 31 -6.77 -1.49 9.68
CA CYS A 31 -8.16 -1.50 9.23
C CYS A 31 -9.08 -1.96 10.37
N PRO A 32 -10.06 -1.13 10.78
CA PRO A 32 -11.04 -1.57 11.76
C PRO A 32 -11.91 -2.69 11.17
N VAL A 33 -12.14 -3.72 11.97
CA VAL A 33 -13.08 -4.80 11.63
C VAL A 33 -14.41 -4.52 12.31
N TYR A 34 -15.49 -4.51 11.54
CA TYR A 34 -16.83 -4.36 12.08
C TYR A 34 -17.12 -5.45 13.12
N ALA A 35 -17.51 -5.04 14.32
CA ALA A 35 -17.76 -5.93 15.46
C ALA A 35 -19.25 -6.03 15.83
N GLY A 36 -20.14 -5.36 15.09
CA GLY A 36 -21.58 -5.44 15.32
C GLY A 36 -22.21 -6.71 14.76
N THR A 37 -23.54 -6.81 14.91
CA THR A 37 -24.33 -8.00 14.57
C THR A 37 -25.17 -7.85 13.30
N ASP A 38 -25.00 -6.76 12.54
CA ASP A 38 -25.72 -6.55 11.28
C ASP A 38 -25.32 -7.62 10.26
N LYS A 39 -26.29 -8.49 9.92
CA LYS A 39 -26.11 -9.62 8.99
C LYS A 39 -25.79 -9.19 7.56
N ARG A 40 -26.01 -7.90 7.21
CA ARG A 40 -25.68 -7.35 5.88
C ARG A 40 -24.19 -7.07 5.73
N VAL A 41 -23.43 -7.00 6.83
CA VAL A 41 -22.01 -6.68 6.82
C VAL A 41 -21.20 -7.98 6.89
N VAL A 42 -20.43 -8.26 5.85
CA VAL A 42 -19.44 -9.33 5.89
C VAL A 42 -18.27 -8.89 6.76
N LYS A 43 -18.13 -9.51 7.94
CA LYS A 43 -17.06 -9.19 8.89
C LYS A 43 -15.69 -9.37 8.24
N GLY A 44 -14.88 -8.32 8.26
CA GLY A 44 -13.53 -8.33 7.68
C GLY A 44 -13.46 -8.00 6.19
N ALA A 45 -14.59 -7.89 5.48
CA ALA A 45 -14.58 -7.64 4.04
C ALA A 45 -13.78 -6.40 3.63
N LEU A 46 -13.87 -5.30 4.40
CA LEU A 46 -13.05 -4.12 4.14
C LEU A 46 -11.55 -4.43 4.20
N ARG A 47 -11.09 -5.02 5.30
CA ARG A 47 -9.68 -5.41 5.48
C ARG A 47 -9.22 -6.33 4.36
N ASP A 48 -10.03 -7.32 4.04
CA ASP A 48 -9.65 -8.35 3.08
C ASP A 48 -9.63 -7.80 1.64
N SER A 49 -10.43 -6.77 1.35
CA SER A 49 -10.43 -6.05 0.07
C SER A 49 -9.22 -5.14 -0.17
N ILE A 50 -8.39 -4.87 0.87
CA ILE A 50 -7.21 -4.02 0.73
C ILE A 50 -6.17 -4.73 -0.12
N HIS A 51 -5.74 -4.08 -1.20
CA HIS A 51 -4.74 -4.63 -2.11
C HIS A 51 -3.95 -3.51 -2.81
N LYS A 52 -2.82 -3.90 -3.41
CA LYS A 52 -2.04 -3.04 -4.30
C LYS A 52 -2.38 -3.33 -5.75
N ARG A 53 -2.36 -2.31 -6.60
CA ARG A 53 -2.43 -2.44 -8.06
C ARG A 53 -1.47 -1.50 -8.75
N LEU A 54 -0.97 -1.91 -9.90
CA LEU A 54 -0.13 -1.05 -10.74
C LEU A 54 -0.98 0.10 -11.30
N ARG A 55 -0.58 1.34 -11.01
CA ARG A 55 -1.15 2.53 -11.67
C ARG A 55 -0.43 2.82 -12.97
N ARG A 56 0.88 2.55 -13.02
CA ARG A 56 1.67 2.58 -14.25
C ARG A 56 2.24 1.19 -14.51
N LYS A 57 2.16 0.74 -15.77
CA LYS A 57 2.62 -0.59 -16.19
C LYS A 57 4.10 -0.82 -15.94
N ASP A 58 4.88 0.25 -15.86
CA ASP A 58 6.33 0.20 -15.68
C ASP A 58 6.77 -0.01 -14.21
N GLY A 59 5.83 -0.16 -13.27
CA GLY A 59 6.12 -0.39 -11.85
C GLY A 59 6.57 0.84 -11.05
N SER A 60 6.57 2.03 -11.67
CA SER A 60 6.98 3.28 -11.01
C SER A 60 5.93 3.85 -10.05
N VAL A 61 4.66 3.44 -10.19
CA VAL A 61 3.57 3.93 -9.37
C VAL A 61 2.63 2.79 -9.02
N TRP A 62 2.49 2.56 -7.71
CA TRP A 62 1.53 1.63 -7.12
C TRP A 62 0.40 2.41 -6.49
N ARG A 63 -0.82 1.89 -6.60
CA ARG A 63 -2.01 2.40 -5.90
C ARG A 63 -2.44 1.35 -4.90
N ILE A 64 -2.66 1.78 -3.65
CA ILE A 64 -3.34 0.98 -2.64
C ILE A 64 -4.83 1.28 -2.73
N ALA A 65 -5.67 0.25 -2.78
CA ALA A 65 -7.11 0.36 -2.91
C ALA A 65 -7.81 -0.56 -1.91
N ALA A 66 -9.05 -0.22 -1.58
CA ALA A 66 -9.92 -1.00 -0.70
C ALA A 66 -11.32 -1.00 -1.32
N ASP A 67 -11.66 -2.10 -1.98
CA ASP A 67 -12.80 -2.17 -2.90
C ASP A 67 -14.02 -2.87 -2.27
N ALA A 68 -14.08 -2.97 -0.94
CA ALA A 68 -15.27 -3.48 -0.27
C ALA A 68 -16.44 -2.51 -0.40
N GLU A 69 -17.53 -3.00 -0.99
CA GLU A 69 -18.78 -2.27 -1.19
C GLU A 69 -19.89 -2.86 -0.32
N SER A 70 -20.79 -1.99 0.14
CA SER A 70 -22.07 -2.42 0.72
C SER A 70 -23.02 -2.92 -0.38
N GLN A 71 -24.10 -3.60 0.01
CA GLN A 71 -25.16 -3.99 -0.93
C GLN A 71 -25.80 -2.80 -1.66
N ASP A 72 -25.69 -1.60 -1.09
CA ASP A 72 -26.19 -0.34 -1.67
C ASP A 72 -25.13 0.37 -2.54
N GLY A 73 -24.00 -0.27 -2.83
CA GLY A 73 -22.91 0.28 -3.67
C GLY A 73 -22.01 1.31 -2.98
N VAL A 74 -22.05 1.40 -1.64
CA VAL A 74 -21.20 2.35 -0.90
C VAL A 74 -19.86 1.69 -0.55
N PHE A 75 -18.76 2.29 -1.01
CA PHE A 75 -17.42 1.86 -0.62
C PHE A 75 -17.19 2.05 0.87
N TYR A 76 -17.04 0.94 1.60
CA TYR A 76 -16.80 0.95 3.05
C TYR A 76 -15.52 1.69 3.43
N GLY A 77 -14.50 1.68 2.56
CA GLY A 77 -13.25 2.40 2.79
C GLY A 77 -13.45 3.90 2.98
N THR A 78 -14.32 4.52 2.18
CA THR A 78 -14.61 5.96 2.27
C THR A 78 -15.33 6.31 3.58
N LEU A 79 -16.26 5.45 4.02
CA LEU A 79 -16.94 5.63 5.30
C LEU A 79 -15.94 5.56 6.46
N VAL A 80 -15.03 4.59 6.46
CA VAL A 80 -14.07 4.42 7.56
C VAL A 80 -13.01 5.52 7.58
N GLU A 81 -12.48 5.89 6.42
CA GLU A 81 -11.37 6.84 6.31
C GLU A 81 -11.80 8.30 6.56
N PHE A 82 -13.05 8.65 6.21
CA PHE A 82 -13.50 10.05 6.22
C PHE A 82 -14.75 10.34 7.06
N SER A 83 -15.44 9.34 7.60
CA SER A 83 -16.61 9.61 8.45
C SER A 83 -16.17 10.05 9.85
N PRO A 84 -16.56 11.25 10.30
CA PRO A 84 -16.30 11.69 11.68
C PRO A 84 -17.03 10.81 12.72
N ARG A 85 -18.02 10.01 12.30
CA ARG A 85 -18.73 9.06 13.17
C ARG A 85 -17.92 7.78 13.44
N ILE A 86 -17.08 7.35 12.50
CA ILE A 86 -16.24 6.15 12.65
C ILE A 86 -14.85 6.55 13.15
N ASN A 87 -14.28 7.62 12.59
CA ASN A 87 -13.02 8.26 12.99
C ASN A 87 -11.86 7.27 13.25
N LYS A 88 -11.71 6.27 12.37
CA LYS A 88 -10.66 5.26 12.42
C LYS A 88 -9.98 5.13 11.05
N PRO A 89 -9.28 6.19 10.59
CA PRO A 89 -8.54 6.12 9.35
C PRO A 89 -7.47 5.04 9.45
N PHE A 90 -7.23 4.32 8.35
CA PHE A 90 -6.28 3.22 8.30
C PHE A 90 -5.26 3.38 7.16
N LEU A 91 -5.61 4.08 6.08
CA LEU A 91 -4.68 4.29 4.96
C LEU A 91 -3.67 5.40 5.25
N TYR A 92 -4.11 6.59 5.67
CA TYR A 92 -3.17 7.67 6.00
C TYR A 92 -2.22 7.31 7.15
N PRO A 93 -2.69 6.71 8.26
CA PRO A 93 -1.78 6.26 9.32
C PRO A 93 -0.82 5.15 8.87
N ALA A 94 -1.24 4.27 7.96
CA ALA A 94 -0.33 3.28 7.38
C ALA A 94 0.75 3.94 6.51
N LEU A 95 0.38 4.96 5.73
CA LEU A 95 1.31 5.73 4.93
C LEU A 95 2.33 6.45 5.82
N ASP A 96 1.89 7.16 6.83
CA ASP A 96 2.78 7.88 7.75
C ASP A 96 3.75 6.92 8.46
N ALA A 97 3.28 5.73 8.84
CA ALA A 97 4.10 4.73 9.50
C ALA A 97 5.18 4.10 8.58
N LYS A 98 4.92 3.99 7.26
CA LYS A 98 5.81 3.25 6.34
C LYS A 98 6.59 4.14 5.38
N LYS A 99 6.15 5.37 5.12
CA LYS A 99 6.72 6.26 4.09
C LYS A 99 8.24 6.39 4.18
N ASP A 100 8.78 6.64 5.36
CA ASP A 100 10.23 6.86 5.54
C ASP A 100 11.03 5.57 5.43
N SER A 101 10.47 4.44 5.88
CA SER A 101 11.08 3.12 5.73
C SER A 101 11.15 2.71 4.25
N ILE A 102 10.05 2.88 3.51
CA ILE A 102 9.99 2.59 2.07
C ILE A 102 10.99 3.46 1.31
N ARG A 103 11.05 4.76 1.62
CA ARG A 103 12.01 5.68 1.02
C ARG A 103 13.44 5.21 1.24
N SER A 104 13.78 4.85 2.47
CA SER A 104 15.12 4.36 2.83
C SER A 104 15.46 3.07 2.08
N ALA A 105 14.53 2.11 2.03
CA ALA A 105 14.71 0.85 1.31
C ALA A 105 14.99 1.04 -0.19
N ILE A 106 14.30 1.98 -0.84
CA ILE A 106 14.55 2.32 -2.25
C ILE A 106 15.95 2.91 -2.43
N VAL A 107 16.35 3.85 -1.56
CA VAL A 107 17.69 4.47 -1.62
C VAL A 107 18.78 3.42 -1.43
N ASP A 108 18.62 2.51 -0.47
CA ASP A 108 19.59 1.47 -0.20
C ASP A 108 19.68 0.45 -1.33
N ALA A 109 18.55 0.06 -1.93
CA ALA A 109 18.53 -0.80 -3.11
C ALA A 109 19.28 -0.19 -4.29
N VAL A 110 19.07 1.11 -4.55
CA VAL A 110 19.80 1.85 -5.61
C VAL A 110 21.29 1.91 -5.32
N ARG A 111 21.69 2.25 -4.08
CA ARG A 111 23.09 2.30 -3.67
C ARG A 111 23.77 0.94 -3.81
N ALA A 112 23.10 -0.14 -3.42
CA ALA A 112 23.61 -1.50 -3.54
C ALA A 112 23.82 -1.91 -5.00
N ALA A 113 22.88 -1.56 -5.89
CA ALA A 113 23.01 -1.84 -7.32
C ALA A 113 24.23 -1.13 -7.92
N ILE A 114 24.41 0.17 -7.62
CA ILE A 114 25.55 0.96 -8.11
C ILE A 114 26.88 0.39 -7.60
N ARG A 115 26.96 0.06 -6.29
CA ARG A 115 28.18 -0.47 -5.67
C ARG A 115 28.60 -1.83 -6.23
N ARG A 116 27.64 -2.70 -6.53
CA ARG A 116 27.91 -4.05 -7.05
C ARG A 116 28.61 -4.02 -8.42
N ARG A 117 28.38 -2.97 -9.20
CA ARG A 117 28.93 -2.83 -10.56
C ARG A 117 30.18 -1.94 -10.66
N GLY A 118 30.46 -1.15 -9.63
CA GLY A 118 31.72 -0.42 -9.50
C GLY A 118 32.87 -1.26 -8.94
N ARG A 119 32.63 -2.55 -8.71
CA ARG A 119 33.60 -3.56 -8.27
C ARG A 119 33.84 -4.53 -9.41
#